data_AF-Q8FP01-F1
#
_entry.id   AF-Q8FP01-F1
#
_cell.length_a   1.000
_cell.length_b   1.000
_cell.length_c   1.000
_cell.angle_alpha   90.00
_cell.angle_beta   90.00
_cell.angle_gamma   90.00
#
_symmetry.space_group_name_H-M   'P 1'
#
loop_
_entity.id
_entity.type
_entity.pdbx_description
1 polymer ?
#
loop_
_entity_poly.entity_id
_entity_poly.type
_entity_poly.pdbx_seq_one_letter_code
_entity_poly.pdbx_strand_id
1 'polypeptide(L)'
;MKRHVLSALLIGAGALVVWISSRMTWITVEAFDDKSGATTQSLVGATWSTEIMALALALAAACVAGLVLRRTGRRIVGGLAAVLAVGASLSPLSLLTGEATAEDAERARSLLTSGVASQRASEGTLLSEWAEITDLSTHPAAAVVALLGCALALFGGVLLAMRPGADGVQASRFERRQARADKIHTDLEQAPDSGRVMWDALDEDIDPTDTGGGRGKITGQ
;
A
#
# COMPACT_ATOMS: atom_id res chain seq x y z
N MET A 1 11.71 8.78 15.07
CA MET A 1 10.83 7.72 14.51
C MET A 1 11.65 6.75 13.68
N LYS A 2 11.33 5.45 13.69
CA LYS A 2 12.02 4.46 12.84
C LYS A 2 11.69 4.74 11.36
N ARG A 3 12.68 4.63 10.46
CA ARG A 3 12.54 5.02 9.04
C ARG A 3 11.36 4.35 8.32
N HIS A 4 11.10 3.07 8.58
CA HIS A 4 9.96 2.34 7.99
C HIS A 4 8.59 2.86 8.45
N VAL A 5 8.48 3.34 9.70
CA VAL A 5 7.24 3.94 10.21
C VAL A 5 6.97 5.26 9.48
N LEU A 6 8.01 6.08 9.27
CA LEU A 6 7.88 7.31 8.50
C LEU A 6 7.43 7.02 7.05
N SER A 7 8.02 6.01 6.40
CA SER A 7 7.63 5.61 5.06
C SER A 7 6.18 5.13 4.99
N ALA A 8 5.75 4.28 5.93
CA ALA A 8 4.37 3.80 6.00
C ALA A 8 3.39 4.95 6.23
N LEU A 9 3.72 5.89 7.12
CA LEU A 9 2.90 7.08 7.36
C LEU A 9 2.81 7.98 6.12
N LEU A 10 3.88 8.12 5.33
CA LEU A 10 3.84 8.84 4.06
C LEU A 10 2.90 8.17 3.06
N ILE A 11 2.93 6.84 2.96
CA ILE A 11 1.97 6.07 2.13
C ILE A 11 0.54 6.32 2.62
N GLY A 12 0.31 6.24 3.94
CA GLY A 12 -1.01 6.50 4.54
C GLY A 12 -1.50 7.93 4.32
N ALA A 13 -0.61 8.92 4.44
CA ALA A 13 -0.93 10.32 4.14
C ALA A 13 -1.28 10.51 2.66
N GLY A 14 -0.50 9.90 1.76
CA GLY A 14 -0.80 9.89 0.33
C GLY A 14 -2.18 9.26 0.03
N ALA A 15 -2.47 8.11 0.64
CA ALA A 15 -3.76 7.44 0.53
C ALA A 15 -4.92 8.33 0.99
N LEU A 16 -4.75 9.03 2.13
CA LEU A 16 -5.76 9.95 2.67
C LEU A 16 -5.98 11.14 1.74
N VAL A 17 -4.91 11.73 1.19
CA VAL A 17 -5.00 12.85 0.25
C VAL A 17 -5.69 12.43 -1.05
N VAL A 18 -5.35 11.26 -1.61
CA VAL A 18 -6.04 10.71 -2.79
C VAL A 18 -7.51 10.45 -2.49
N TRP A 19 -7.83 9.92 -1.31
CA TRP A 19 -9.22 9.72 -0.87
C TRP A 19 -10.00 11.03 -0.75
N ILE A 20 -9.40 12.06 -0.14
CA ILE A 20 -10.00 13.40 -0.07
C ILE A 20 -10.25 13.95 -1.47
N SER A 21 -9.26 13.85 -2.38
CA SER A 21 -9.43 14.31 -3.77
C SER A 21 -10.56 13.56 -4.48
N SER A 22 -10.73 12.26 -4.23
CA SER A 22 -11.83 11.46 -4.78
C SER A 22 -13.22 11.98 -4.36
N ARG A 23 -13.32 12.67 -3.21
CA ARG A 23 -14.55 13.31 -2.74
C ARG A 23 -14.77 14.71 -3.31
N MET A 24 -13.76 15.32 -3.92
CA MET A 24 -13.89 16.65 -4.52
C MET A 24 -14.59 16.56 -5.89
N THR A 25 -15.21 17.66 -6.29
CA THR A 25 -15.77 17.83 -7.64
C THR A 25 -14.65 17.91 -8.65
N TRP A 26 -14.66 17.03 -9.64
CA TRP A 26 -13.67 17.00 -10.71
C TRP A 26 -14.22 17.64 -11.98
N ILE A 27 -15.52 17.44 -12.24
CA ILE A 27 -16.20 17.93 -13.44
C ILE A 27 -17.54 18.53 -13.05
N THR A 28 -17.90 19.66 -13.63
CA THR A 28 -19.25 20.22 -13.57
C THR A 28 -19.82 20.22 -14.98
N VAL A 29 -21.01 19.67 -15.10
CA VAL A 29 -21.72 19.44 -16.35
C VAL A 29 -22.91 20.39 -16.38
N GLU A 30 -23.01 21.21 -17.42
CA GLU A 30 -24.23 21.94 -17.73
C GLU A 30 -24.94 21.21 -18.85
N ALA A 31 -26.23 20.94 -18.65
CA ALA A 31 -27.06 20.26 -19.61
C ALA A 31 -28.40 20.99 -19.77
N PHE A 32 -28.93 20.97 -20.98
CA PHE A 32 -30.20 21.57 -21.32
C PHE A 32 -31.20 20.49 -21.73
N ASP A 33 -32.40 20.56 -21.16
CA ASP A 33 -33.55 19.76 -21.56
C ASP A 33 -34.68 20.73 -21.92
N ASP A 34 -35.26 20.58 -23.12
CA ASP A 34 -36.37 21.42 -23.60
C ASP A 34 -37.58 21.41 -22.65
N LYS A 35 -37.77 20.32 -21.89
CA LYS A 35 -38.88 20.20 -20.91
C LYS A 35 -38.52 20.70 -19.51
N SER A 36 -37.26 20.62 -19.13
CA SER A 36 -36.80 20.82 -17.75
C SER A 36 -35.95 22.09 -17.58
N GLY A 37 -35.54 22.71 -18.68
CA GLY A 37 -34.64 23.85 -18.73
C GLY A 37 -33.17 23.48 -18.59
N ALA A 38 -32.34 24.49 -18.29
CA ALA A 38 -30.92 24.30 -17.99
C ALA A 38 -30.73 23.72 -16.59
N THR A 39 -29.86 22.73 -16.47
CA THR A 39 -29.51 22.01 -15.24
C THR A 39 -28.00 21.87 -15.11
N THR A 40 -27.48 22.12 -13.91
CA THR A 40 -26.06 21.99 -13.60
C THR A 40 -25.84 20.85 -12.63
N GLN A 41 -24.97 19.90 -12.97
CA GLN A 41 -24.67 18.74 -12.14
C GLN A 41 -23.16 18.59 -11.91
N SER A 42 -22.77 18.31 -10.67
CA SER A 42 -21.37 18.13 -10.28
C SER A 42 -21.03 16.64 -10.16
N LEU A 43 -19.96 16.21 -10.84
CA LEU A 43 -19.39 14.87 -10.72
C LEU A 43 -18.15 14.89 -9.82
N VAL A 44 -18.17 14.04 -8.79
CA VAL A 44 -17.00 13.85 -7.92
C VAL A 44 -15.99 12.88 -8.54
N GLY A 45 -14.74 12.95 -8.11
CA GLY A 45 -13.68 12.07 -8.60
C GLY A 45 -14.01 10.58 -8.46
N ALA A 46 -14.67 10.18 -7.36
CA ALA A 46 -15.08 8.79 -7.11
C ALA A 46 -16.08 8.24 -8.14
N THR A 47 -16.98 9.09 -8.66
CA THR A 47 -17.96 8.69 -9.68
C THR A 47 -17.36 8.73 -11.08
N TRP A 48 -16.45 9.67 -11.32
CA TRP A 48 -15.74 9.78 -12.60
C TRP A 48 -14.75 8.63 -12.81
N SER A 49 -13.98 8.30 -11.77
CA SER A 49 -12.97 7.25 -11.80
C SER A 49 -13.09 6.37 -10.55
N THR A 50 -13.77 5.24 -10.71
CA THR A 50 -13.91 4.21 -9.67
C THR A 50 -12.56 3.63 -9.24
N GLU A 51 -11.57 3.70 -10.13
CA GLU A 51 -10.20 3.25 -9.88
C GLU A 51 -9.53 4.05 -8.75
N ILE A 52 -9.79 5.35 -8.63
CA ILE A 52 -9.16 6.20 -7.61
C ILE A 52 -9.54 5.74 -6.21
N MET A 53 -10.80 5.37 -6.00
CA MET A 53 -11.25 4.85 -4.72
C MET A 53 -10.58 3.52 -4.40
N ALA A 54 -10.52 2.61 -5.38
CA ALA A 54 -9.86 1.32 -5.21
C ALA A 54 -8.35 1.47 -4.90
N LEU A 55 -7.67 2.39 -5.59
CA LEU A 55 -6.25 2.69 -5.40
C LEU A 55 -5.99 3.35 -4.05
N ALA A 56 -6.86 4.27 -3.60
CA ALA A 56 -6.77 4.86 -2.27
C ALA A 56 -6.85 3.79 -1.16
N LEU A 57 -7.80 2.86 -1.28
CA LEU A 57 -7.95 1.74 -0.34
C LEU A 57 -6.75 0.78 -0.40
N ALA A 58 -6.24 0.48 -1.59
CA ALA A 58 -5.05 -0.36 -1.75
C ALA A 58 -3.80 0.28 -1.12
N LEU A 59 -3.62 1.60 -1.26
CA LEU A 59 -2.54 2.36 -0.60
C LEU A 59 -2.71 2.38 0.92
N ALA A 60 -3.95 2.53 1.42
CA ALA A 60 -4.23 2.44 2.85
C ALA A 60 -3.89 1.04 3.40
N ALA A 61 -4.23 -0.03 2.68
CA ALA A 61 -3.83 -1.39 3.04
C ALA A 61 -2.31 -1.57 3.01
N ALA A 62 -1.62 -0.99 2.02
CA ALA A 62 -0.16 -1.01 1.94
C ALA A 62 0.52 -0.27 3.11
N CYS A 63 -0.06 0.84 3.58
CA CYS A 63 0.38 1.53 4.79
C CYS A 63 0.33 0.60 6.01
N VAL A 64 -0.82 -0.04 6.25
CA VAL A 64 -0.99 -0.99 7.37
C VAL A 64 -0.02 -2.16 7.24
N ALA A 65 0.08 -2.76 6.06
CA ALA A 65 1.00 -3.85 5.80
C ALA A 65 2.47 -3.45 6.02
N GLY A 66 2.86 -2.22 5.68
CA GLY A 66 4.18 -1.67 5.93
C GLY A 66 4.55 -1.55 7.41
N LEU A 67 3.56 -1.44 8.30
CA LEU A 67 3.75 -1.42 9.75
C LEU A 67 3.83 -2.82 10.36
N VAL A 68 3.11 -3.79 9.77
CA VAL A 68 2.97 -5.16 10.31
C VAL A 68 4.06 -6.11 9.79
N LEU A 69 4.49 -5.95 8.54
CA LEU A 69 5.37 -6.91 7.88
C LEU A 69 6.85 -6.81 8.31
N ARG A 70 7.55 -7.93 8.12
CA ARG A 70 9.02 -8.04 8.24
C ARG A 70 9.74 -7.41 7.06
N ARG A 71 11.08 -7.38 7.08
CA ARG A 71 11.91 -6.66 6.11
C ARG A 71 11.61 -7.01 4.64
N THR A 72 11.45 -8.29 4.31
CA THR A 72 11.15 -8.74 2.94
C THR A 72 9.74 -8.33 2.50
N GLY A 73 8.74 -8.55 3.35
CA GLY A 73 7.36 -8.13 3.08
C GLY A 73 7.23 -6.63 2.88
N ARG A 74 7.91 -5.83 3.72
CA ARG A 74 7.95 -4.36 3.57
C ARG A 74 8.51 -3.91 2.22
N ARG A 75 9.50 -4.63 1.66
CA ARG A 75 10.03 -4.31 0.34
C ARG A 75 9.01 -4.50 -0.77
N ILE A 76 8.34 -5.65 -0.75
CA ILE A 76 7.34 -6.01 -1.76
C ILE A 76 6.17 -5.02 -1.69
N VAL A 77 5.66 -4.75 -0.50
CA VAL A 77 4.54 -3.81 -0.31
C VAL A 77 4.93 -2.39 -0.70
N GLY A 78 6.14 -1.93 -0.37
CA GLY A 78 6.63 -0.62 -0.81
C GLY A 78 6.70 -0.50 -2.33
N GLY A 79 7.19 -1.55 -3.01
CA GLY A 79 7.20 -1.63 -4.47
C GLY A 79 5.80 -1.61 -5.08
N LEU A 80 4.88 -2.40 -4.51
CA LEU A 80 3.48 -2.43 -4.95
C LEU A 80 2.81 -1.06 -4.76
N ALA A 81 3.01 -0.41 -3.61
CA ALA A 81 2.49 0.93 -3.35
C ALA A 81 3.01 1.96 -4.35
N ALA A 82 4.29 1.86 -4.75
CA ALA A 82 4.86 2.73 -5.77
C ALA A 82 4.19 2.53 -7.14
N VAL A 83 3.96 1.28 -7.56
CA VAL A 83 3.25 0.96 -8.81
C VAL A 83 1.81 1.47 -8.77
N LEU A 84 1.09 1.24 -7.66
CA LEU A 84 -0.27 1.73 -7.47
C LEU A 84 -0.35 3.26 -7.53
N ALA A 85 0.63 3.96 -6.94
CA ALA A 85 0.69 5.41 -6.98
C ALA A 85 0.95 5.95 -8.40
N VAL A 86 1.79 5.27 -9.20
CA VAL A 86 1.99 5.62 -10.61
C VAL A 86 0.69 5.41 -11.40
N GLY A 87 0.03 4.27 -11.23
CA GLY A 87 -1.25 4.00 -11.88
C GLY A 87 -2.33 5.04 -11.51
N ALA A 88 -2.42 5.39 -10.23
CA ALA A 88 -3.36 6.39 -9.73
C ALA A 88 -3.12 7.79 -10.30
N SER A 89 -1.87 8.12 -10.67
CA SER A 89 -1.53 9.42 -11.22
C SER A 89 -2.00 9.63 -12.66
N LEU A 90 -2.32 8.56 -13.40
CA LEU A 90 -2.72 8.64 -14.81
C LEU A 90 -4.04 9.39 -14.98
N SER A 91 -5.04 9.10 -14.15
CA SER A 91 -6.37 9.73 -14.25
C SER A 91 -6.39 11.23 -13.94
N PRO A 92 -5.73 11.73 -12.87
CA PRO A 92 -5.57 13.17 -12.67
C PRO A 92 -4.72 13.83 -13.76
N LEU A 93 -3.67 13.16 -14.27
CA LEU A 93 -2.83 13.71 -15.35
C LEU A 93 -3.65 13.90 -16.62
N SER A 94 -4.45 12.91 -17.01
CA SER A 94 -5.28 13.00 -18.22
C SER A 94 -6.28 14.15 -18.16
N LEU A 95 -6.78 14.51 -16.97
CA LEU A 95 -7.66 15.66 -16.79
C LEU A 95 -6.95 17.01 -16.84
N LEU A 96 -5.66 17.06 -16.50
CA LEU A 96 -4.87 18.29 -16.57
C LEU A 96 -4.28 18.53 -17.96
N THR A 97 -3.99 17.46 -18.70
CA THR A 97 -3.38 17.54 -20.04
C THR A 97 -4.38 17.37 -21.17
N GLY A 98 -5.52 16.75 -20.92
CA GLY A 98 -6.59 16.56 -21.88
C GLY A 98 -7.51 17.76 -21.91
N GLU A 99 -7.76 18.31 -23.10
CA GLU A 99 -8.90 19.18 -23.32
C GLU A 99 -10.18 18.34 -23.19
N ALA A 100 -11.27 18.93 -22.68
CA ALA A 100 -12.55 18.24 -22.56
C ALA A 100 -13.00 17.72 -23.94
N THR A 101 -13.03 16.41 -24.11
CA THR A 101 -13.35 15.79 -25.41
C THR A 101 -14.83 15.41 -25.51
N ALA A 102 -15.30 15.17 -26.73
CA ALA A 102 -16.65 14.64 -26.95
C ALA A 102 -16.88 13.27 -26.25
N GLU A 103 -15.82 12.47 -26.08
CA GLU A 103 -15.87 11.21 -25.34
C GLU A 103 -16.14 11.44 -23.84
N ASP A 104 -15.56 12.49 -23.26
CA ASP A 104 -15.79 12.86 -21.86
C ASP A 104 -17.23 13.30 -21.62
N ALA A 105 -17.82 14.03 -22.57
CA ALA A 105 -19.22 14.43 -22.53
C ALA A 105 -20.15 13.20 -22.57
N GLU A 106 -19.92 12.25 -23.48
CA GLU A 106 -20.73 11.03 -23.55
C GLU A 106 -20.61 10.17 -22.29
N ARG A 107 -19.39 10.05 -21.73
CA ARG A 107 -19.16 9.38 -20.45
C ARG A 107 -19.90 10.08 -19.31
N ALA A 108 -19.84 11.41 -19.23
CA ALA A 108 -20.55 12.19 -18.23
C ALA A 108 -22.07 11.99 -18.34
N ARG A 109 -22.62 12.01 -19.56
CA ARG A 109 -24.04 11.73 -19.83
C ARG A 109 -24.43 10.35 -19.33
N SER A 110 -23.70 9.31 -19.72
CA SER A 110 -23.93 7.93 -19.28
C SER A 110 -23.92 7.76 -17.76
N LEU A 111 -22.98 8.43 -17.06
CA LEU A 111 -22.93 8.40 -15.58
C LEU A 111 -24.12 9.11 -14.91
N LEU A 112 -24.59 10.20 -15.51
CA LEU A 112 -25.70 11.01 -14.99
C LEU A 112 -27.07 10.39 -15.30
N THR A 113 -27.21 9.70 -16.44
CA THR A 113 -28.43 8.98 -16.84
C THR A 113 -28.53 7.56 -16.27
N SER A 114 -27.42 6.91 -15.91
CA SER A 114 -27.44 5.60 -15.25
C SER A 114 -27.80 5.66 -13.76
N GLY A 115 -27.80 6.87 -13.18
CA GLY A 115 -28.02 7.07 -11.74
C GLY A 115 -26.82 6.68 -10.87
N VAL A 116 -25.71 6.19 -11.43
CA VAL A 116 -24.48 5.89 -10.66
C VAL A 116 -23.88 7.16 -10.06
N ALA A 117 -24.06 8.30 -10.72
CA ALA A 117 -23.69 9.61 -10.18
C ALA A 117 -24.56 10.04 -8.98
N SER A 118 -25.75 9.45 -8.80
CA SER A 118 -26.59 9.71 -7.63
C SER A 118 -25.92 9.08 -6.40
N GLN A 119 -25.44 9.93 -5.49
CA GLN A 119 -24.79 9.48 -4.25
C GLN A 119 -25.81 8.97 -3.20
N ARG A 120 -27.10 8.91 -3.54
CA ARG A 120 -28.19 8.49 -2.66
C ARG A 120 -28.94 7.33 -3.30
N ALA A 121 -29.15 6.26 -2.55
CA ALA A 121 -29.91 5.09 -3.02
C ALA A 121 -31.40 5.39 -3.34
N SER A 122 -31.92 6.55 -2.92
CA SER A 122 -33.32 6.96 -3.08
C SER A 122 -33.56 8.01 -4.18
N GLU A 123 -32.52 8.64 -4.69
CA GLU A 123 -32.62 9.56 -5.83
C GLU A 123 -32.11 8.83 -7.06
N GLY A 124 -32.94 8.76 -8.11
CA GLY A 124 -32.57 8.12 -9.36
C GLY A 124 -31.67 9.00 -10.24
N THR A 125 -31.80 8.80 -11.54
CA THR A 125 -31.12 9.52 -12.63
C THR A 125 -31.08 11.04 -12.40
N LEU A 126 -29.88 11.62 -12.48
CA LEU A 126 -29.63 13.04 -12.24
C LEU A 126 -29.86 13.91 -13.49
N LEU A 127 -29.89 13.28 -14.67
CA LEU A 127 -30.26 13.89 -15.93
C LEU A 127 -31.28 13.03 -16.66
N SER A 128 -32.14 13.73 -17.40
CA SER A 128 -33.09 13.15 -18.35
C SER A 128 -32.34 12.52 -19.53
N GLU A 129 -32.86 11.42 -20.09
CA GLU A 129 -32.23 10.75 -21.24
C GLU A 129 -32.10 11.68 -22.47
N TRP A 130 -33.01 12.65 -22.60
CA TRP A 130 -33.07 13.61 -23.70
C TRP A 130 -32.29 14.91 -23.43
N ALA A 131 -31.64 15.05 -22.27
CA ALA A 131 -30.85 16.24 -21.95
C ALA A 131 -29.54 16.26 -22.77
N GLU A 132 -29.24 17.40 -23.39
CA GLU A 132 -28.03 17.64 -24.16
C GLU A 132 -27.00 18.37 -23.30
N ILE A 133 -25.75 17.91 -23.28
CA ILE A 133 -24.68 18.56 -22.53
C ILE A 133 -24.21 19.77 -23.31
N THR A 134 -24.37 20.95 -22.72
CA THR A 134 -24.04 22.24 -23.32
C THR A 134 -22.65 22.72 -22.94
N ASP A 135 -22.19 22.41 -21.74
CA ASP A 135 -20.84 22.78 -21.29
C ASP A 135 -20.26 21.75 -20.31
N LEU A 136 -18.93 21.63 -20.32
CA LEU A 136 -18.16 20.75 -19.44
C LEU A 136 -16.98 21.52 -18.85
N SER A 137 -17.07 21.86 -17.56
CA SER A 137 -15.99 22.54 -16.84
C SER A 137 -15.22 21.57 -15.95
N THR A 138 -13.89 21.54 -16.11
CA THR A 138 -12.99 20.71 -15.31
C THR A 138 -12.40 21.52 -14.15
N HIS A 139 -12.26 20.88 -12.98
CA HIS A 139 -11.73 21.50 -11.77
C HIS A 139 -10.30 21.02 -11.50
N PRO A 140 -9.27 21.73 -11.99
CA PRO A 140 -7.88 21.26 -11.92
C PRO A 140 -7.36 21.15 -10.48
N ALA A 141 -7.92 21.92 -9.54
CA ALA A 141 -7.53 21.88 -8.13
C ALA A 141 -7.66 20.47 -7.55
N ALA A 142 -8.74 19.75 -7.89
CA ALA A 142 -8.95 18.39 -7.39
C ALA A 142 -7.91 17.41 -7.96
N ALA A 143 -7.58 17.54 -9.25
CA ALA A 143 -6.54 16.75 -9.91
C ALA A 143 -5.14 17.01 -9.33
N VAL A 144 -4.80 18.27 -9.06
CA VAL A 144 -3.53 18.63 -8.40
C VAL A 144 -3.42 18.00 -7.02
N VAL A 145 -4.49 18.02 -6.22
CA VAL A 145 -4.51 17.36 -4.89
C VAL A 145 -4.31 15.85 -5.02
N ALA A 146 -4.95 15.20 -5.99
CA ALA A 146 -4.71 13.78 -6.26
C ALA A 146 -3.24 13.49 -6.60
N LEU A 147 -2.62 14.33 -7.43
CA LEU A 147 -1.21 14.17 -7.80
C LEU A 147 -0.27 14.35 -6.62
N LEU A 148 -0.54 15.30 -5.72
CA LEU A 148 0.22 15.45 -4.49
C LEU A 148 0.10 14.20 -3.62
N GLY A 149 -1.10 13.63 -3.50
CA GLY A 149 -1.33 12.36 -2.80
C GLY A 149 -0.55 11.20 -3.43
N CYS A 150 -0.57 11.09 -4.76
CA CYS A 150 0.18 10.08 -5.51
C CYS A 150 1.70 10.25 -5.31
N ALA A 151 2.21 11.49 -5.35
CA ALA A 151 3.63 11.77 -5.13
C ALA A 151 4.09 11.36 -3.72
N LEU A 152 3.28 11.65 -2.69
CA LEU A 152 3.55 11.22 -1.32
C LEU A 152 3.54 9.69 -1.19
N ALA A 153 2.55 9.04 -1.78
CA ALA A 153 2.44 7.58 -1.77
C ALA A 153 3.60 6.91 -2.51
N LEU A 154 3.99 7.45 -3.67
CA LEU A 154 5.13 6.98 -4.46
C LEU A 154 6.43 7.12 -3.67
N PHE A 155 6.68 8.30 -3.10
CA PHE A 155 7.89 8.54 -2.32
C PHE A 155 7.95 7.65 -1.07
N GLY A 156 6.82 7.51 -0.35
CA GLY A 156 6.69 6.61 0.79
C GLY A 156 6.92 5.14 0.39
N GLY A 157 6.34 4.69 -0.73
CA GLY A 157 6.48 3.35 -1.29
C GLY A 157 7.92 3.02 -1.66
N VAL A 158 8.58 3.89 -2.43
CA VAL A 158 9.98 3.75 -2.83
C VAL A 158 10.89 3.74 -1.60
N LEU A 159 10.66 4.65 -0.64
CA LEU A 159 11.46 4.70 0.58
C LEU A 159 11.29 3.44 1.42
N LEU A 160 10.07 2.89 1.53
CA LEU A 160 9.80 1.63 2.21
C LEU A 160 10.47 0.45 1.50
N ALA A 161 10.49 0.46 0.17
CA ALA A 161 11.12 -0.57 -0.66
C ALA A 161 12.65 -0.57 -0.53
N MET A 162 13.28 0.60 -0.62
CA MET A 162 14.74 0.73 -0.56
C MET A 162 15.26 0.60 0.87
N ARG A 163 14.54 1.14 1.85
CA ARG A 163 14.97 1.22 3.25
C ARG A 163 13.93 0.61 4.20
N PRO A 164 13.66 -0.71 4.10
CA PRO A 164 12.69 -1.40 4.96
C PRO A 164 13.10 -1.40 6.44
N GLY A 165 14.36 -1.10 6.78
CA GLY A 165 14.86 -1.12 8.16
C GLY A 165 15.23 -2.52 8.65
N ALA A 166 15.74 -2.59 9.89
CA ALA A 166 16.05 -3.85 10.54
C ALA A 166 14.79 -4.46 11.17
N ASP A 167 14.67 -5.78 11.10
CA ASP A 167 13.72 -6.50 11.94
C ASP A 167 14.29 -6.53 13.36
N GLY A 168 13.44 -6.35 14.38
CA GLY A 168 13.87 -6.53 15.76
C GLY A 168 14.38 -7.96 15.94
N VAL A 169 15.35 -8.17 16.84
CA VAL A 169 15.93 -9.48 17.18
C VAL A 169 14.88 -10.33 17.92
N GLN A 170 13.78 -10.67 17.26
CA GLN A 170 13.12 -11.94 17.49
C GLN A 170 13.72 -12.90 16.49
N ALA A 171 14.95 -13.31 16.82
CA ALA A 171 15.51 -14.55 16.33
C ALA A 171 14.40 -15.60 16.42
N SER A 172 14.11 -16.24 15.29
CA SER A 172 13.19 -17.36 15.23
C SER A 172 13.49 -18.33 16.38
N ARG A 173 12.52 -19.11 16.86
CA ARG A 173 12.77 -20.09 17.94
C ARG A 173 14.02 -20.95 17.65
N PHE A 174 14.28 -21.22 16.37
CA PHE A 174 15.46 -21.90 15.86
C PHE A 174 16.74 -21.08 15.98
N GLU A 175 16.78 -19.82 15.54
CA GLU A 175 17.97 -18.96 15.72
C GLU A 175 18.27 -18.71 17.22
N ARG A 176 17.25 -18.64 18.08
CA ARG A 176 17.47 -18.57 19.54
C ARG A 176 18.04 -19.86 20.12
N ARG A 177 17.59 -21.01 19.60
CA ARG A 177 18.12 -22.32 19.99
C ARG A 177 19.56 -22.47 19.51
N GLN A 178 19.84 -22.09 18.27
CA GLN A 178 21.16 -22.16 17.67
C GLN A 178 22.14 -21.20 18.35
N ALA A 179 21.75 -19.95 18.60
CA ALA A 179 22.60 -19.01 19.35
C ALA A 179 22.84 -19.44 20.81
N ARG A 180 21.89 -20.16 21.42
CA ARG A 180 22.07 -20.76 22.76
C ARG A 180 23.03 -21.95 22.70
N ALA A 181 22.90 -22.82 21.70
CA ALA A 181 23.80 -23.94 21.45
C ALA A 181 25.24 -23.46 21.15
N ASP A 182 25.42 -22.45 20.30
CA ASP A 182 26.73 -21.87 19.98
C ASP A 182 27.40 -21.27 21.23
N LYS A 183 26.60 -20.64 22.10
CA LYS A 183 27.08 -20.11 23.38
C LYS A 183 27.51 -21.25 24.31
N ILE A 184 26.75 -22.34 24.39
CA ILE A 184 27.09 -23.51 25.21
C ILE A 184 28.37 -24.18 24.68
N HIS A 185 28.55 -24.30 23.36
CA HIS A 185 29.80 -24.76 22.76
C HIS A 185 30.99 -23.86 23.13
N THR A 186 30.82 -22.54 23.05
CA THR A 186 31.88 -21.58 23.43
C THR A 186 32.20 -21.67 24.93
N ASP A 187 31.18 -21.81 25.77
CA ASP A 187 31.34 -21.93 27.22
C ASP A 187 32.00 -23.28 27.61
N LEU A 188 31.72 -24.37 26.87
CA LEU A 188 32.41 -25.67 27.00
C LEU A 188 33.89 -25.58 26.63
N GLU A 189 34.24 -24.83 25.59
CA GLU A 189 35.63 -24.60 25.19
C GLU A 189 36.40 -23.77 26.23
N GLN A 190 35.75 -22.78 26.85
CA GLN A 190 36.39 -21.89 27.82
C GLN A 190 36.46 -22.46 29.24
N ALA A 191 35.46 -23.25 29.64
CA ALA A 191 35.33 -23.78 30.99
C ALA A 191 34.80 -25.24 30.99
N PRO A 192 35.58 -26.19 30.45
CA PRO A 192 35.14 -27.59 30.30
C PRO A 192 34.85 -28.28 31.64
N ASP A 193 35.53 -27.87 32.72
CA ASP A 193 35.35 -28.44 34.06
C ASP A 193 34.18 -27.81 34.84
N SER A 194 33.47 -26.85 34.24
CA SER A 194 32.32 -26.22 34.89
C SER A 194 31.11 -27.14 34.86
N GLY A 195 30.76 -27.69 36.04
CA GLY A 195 29.58 -28.57 36.17
C GLY A 195 28.28 -27.93 35.66
N ARG A 196 28.10 -26.60 35.78
CA ARG A 196 26.89 -25.93 35.24
C ARG A 196 26.85 -25.93 33.71
N VAL A 197 27.99 -25.72 33.05
CA VAL A 197 28.08 -25.69 31.58
C VAL A 197 27.84 -27.09 31.01
N MET A 198 28.33 -28.13 31.69
CA MET A 198 28.10 -29.51 31.31
C MET A 198 26.63 -29.94 31.47
N TRP A 199 25.96 -29.50 32.53
CA TRP A 199 24.51 -29.71 32.69
C TRP A 199 23.69 -28.92 31.67
N ASP A 200 24.06 -27.67 31.36
CA ASP A 200 23.41 -26.87 30.31
C ASP A 200 23.57 -27.51 28.92
N ALA A 201 24.70 -28.17 28.64
CA ALA A 201 24.92 -28.92 27.41
C ALA A 201 24.03 -30.18 27.31
N LEU A 202 23.92 -30.94 28.39
CA LEU A 202 23.04 -32.11 28.47
C LEU A 202 21.57 -31.75 28.27
N ASP A 203 21.10 -30.65 28.85
CA ASP A 203 19.72 -30.18 28.69
C ASP A 203 19.39 -29.75 27.25
N GLU A 204 20.39 -29.34 26.47
CA GLU A 204 20.23 -28.93 25.06
C GLU A 204 20.58 -30.04 24.07
N ASP A 205 20.85 -31.27 24.55
CA ASP A 205 21.24 -32.45 23.76
C ASP A 205 22.58 -32.26 23.00
N ILE A 206 23.51 -31.53 23.62
CA ILE A 206 24.88 -31.29 23.10
C ILE A 206 25.83 -32.23 23.83
N ASP A 207 26.49 -33.12 23.09
CA ASP A 207 27.45 -34.09 23.65
C ASP A 207 28.78 -33.40 24.03
N PRO A 208 29.12 -33.30 25.32
CA PRO A 208 30.37 -32.67 25.77
C PRO A 208 31.62 -33.50 25.47
N THR A 209 31.46 -34.76 25.00
CA THR A 209 32.57 -35.66 24.68
C THR A 209 32.96 -35.68 23.21
N ASP A 210 32.16 -35.04 22.33
CA ASP A 210 32.46 -34.94 20.91
C ASP A 210 33.44 -33.79 20.64
N THR A 211 34.68 -33.94 21.12
CA THR A 211 35.78 -33.00 20.88
C THR A 211 36.37 -33.23 19.48
N GLY A 212 35.59 -33.02 18.41
CA GLY A 212 36.08 -32.75 17.04
C GLY A 212 37.14 -33.67 16.42
N GLY A 213 37.40 -34.87 16.93
CA GLY A 213 38.60 -35.61 16.53
C GLY A 213 38.76 -36.96 17.23
N GLY A 214 37.91 -37.92 16.90
CA GLY A 214 37.99 -39.24 17.52
C GLY A 214 37.22 -40.35 16.83
N ARG A 215 37.05 -40.31 15.50
CA ARG A 215 36.50 -41.46 14.76
C ARG A 215 37.55 -42.57 14.67
N GLY A 216 37.70 -43.32 15.76
CA GLY A 216 38.30 -44.64 15.74
C GLY A 216 37.45 -45.53 14.84
N LYS A 217 37.88 -45.71 13.58
CA LYS A 217 37.40 -46.81 12.75
C LYS A 217 37.75 -48.10 13.47
N ILE A 218 36.76 -48.71 14.11
CA ILE A 218 36.84 -50.10 14.52
C ILE A 218 36.73 -50.94 13.24
N THR A 219 37.88 -51.25 12.65
CA THR A 219 38.01 -52.33 11.68
C THR A 219 37.84 -53.64 12.44
N GLY A 220 36.62 -54.17 12.45
CA GLY A 220 36.35 -55.55 12.85
C GLY A 220 36.69 -56.48 11.69
N GLN A 221 37.67 -57.35 11.93
CA GLN A 221 37.89 -58.58 11.16
C GLN A 221 36.74 -59.56 11.34
#